data_AF-A0A3D1L9Y0-F1
#
_entry.id   AF-A0A3D1L9Y0-F1
#
_cell.length_a   1.000
_cell.length_b   1.000
_cell.length_c   1.000
_cell.angle_alpha   90.00
_cell.angle_beta   90.00
_cell.angle_gamma   90.00
#
_symmetry.space_group_name_H-M   'P 1'
#
loop_
_entity.id
_entity.type
_entity.pdbx_description
1 polymer ?
#
loop_
_entity_poly.entity_id
_entity_poly.type
_entity_poly.pdbx_seq_one_letter_code
_entity_poly.pdbx_strand_id
1 'polypeptide(L)'
;MRHAALFFSQFGGKSMKNRSKAATGILLTTLSALLYGTLPVFANLSYAAGSNAETFNFYKSAWAIPVLAVLVLLRRQSVRLPKRLALWAVLAGVLGKGITSLFLFLSYNYVSGGVATTLHFMYPLFAALLGCVFFHERLPLYKWLTLLVSTLAVSLF
;
A
#
# COMPACT_ATOMS: atom_id res chain seq x y z
N MET A 1 0.99 47.45 -13.56
CA MET A 1 1.62 47.08 -12.27
C MET A 1 0.65 46.56 -11.20
N ARG A 2 -0.67 46.81 -11.26
CA ARG A 2 -1.65 46.27 -10.27
C ARG A 2 -1.99 44.78 -10.42
N HIS A 3 -1.72 44.15 -11.56
CA HIS A 3 -2.01 42.72 -11.79
C HIS A 3 -1.00 41.75 -11.13
N ALA A 4 0.21 42.19 -10.78
CA ALA A 4 1.21 41.34 -10.11
C ALA A 4 0.92 41.16 -8.60
N ALA A 5 0.29 42.17 -7.98
CA ALA A 5 -0.02 42.15 -6.54
C ALA A 5 -1.15 41.17 -6.18
N LEU A 6 -2.10 40.93 -7.09
CA LEU A 6 -3.19 39.97 -6.88
C LEU A 6 -2.75 38.51 -7.08
N PHE A 7 -1.69 38.25 -7.84
CA PHE A 7 -1.16 36.91 -8.03
C PHE A 7 -0.41 36.41 -6.78
N PHE A 8 0.29 37.31 -6.08
CA PHE A 8 1.02 36.97 -4.85
C PHE A 8 0.12 36.78 -3.62
N SER A 9 -1.10 37.35 -3.58
CA SER A 9 -2.00 37.19 -2.42
C SER A 9 -2.68 35.80 -2.36
N GLN A 10 -2.77 35.06 -3.48
CA GLN A 10 -3.34 33.69 -3.49
C GLN A 10 -2.39 32.61 -2.92
N PHE A 11 -1.09 32.85 -2.86
CA PHE A 11 -0.11 31.86 -2.37
C PHE A 11 0.23 31.98 -0.88
N GLY A 12 -0.03 33.14 -0.26
CA GLY A 12 0.29 33.37 1.16
C GLY A 12 -0.57 32.58 2.16
N GLY A 13 -1.84 32.29 1.82
CA GLY A 13 -2.79 31.64 2.74
C GLY A 13 -2.90 30.11 2.63
N LYS A 14 -2.49 29.51 1.50
CA LYS A 14 -2.56 28.04 1.28
C LYS A 14 -1.39 27.26 1.88
N SER A 15 -0.26 27.92 2.15
CA SER A 15 0.99 27.28 2.55
C SER A 15 0.97 26.73 3.99
N MET A 16 0.36 27.44 4.94
CA MET A 16 0.30 27.04 6.36
C MET A 16 -0.68 25.89 6.63
N LYS A 17 -1.81 25.83 5.92
CA LYS A 17 -2.83 24.77 6.09
C LYS A 17 -2.40 23.44 5.46
N ASN A 18 -1.47 23.47 4.50
CA ASN A 18 -0.95 22.28 3.82
C ASN A 18 0.19 21.60 4.59
N ARG A 19 1.04 22.35 5.30
CA ARG A 19 2.13 21.74 6.10
C ARG A 19 1.63 20.90 7.26
N SER A 20 0.58 21.34 7.95
CA SER A 20 -0.04 20.56 9.04
C SER A 20 -0.63 19.24 8.52
N LYS A 21 -1.34 19.27 7.38
CA LYS A 21 -1.85 18.06 6.74
C LYS A 21 -0.74 17.12 6.23
N ALA A 22 0.37 17.68 5.73
CA ALA A 22 1.53 16.90 5.32
C ALA A 22 2.20 16.20 6.50
N ALA A 23 2.41 16.90 7.62
CA ALA A 23 2.97 16.32 8.84
C ALA A 23 2.07 15.20 9.41
N THR A 24 0.75 15.43 9.44
CA THR A 24 -0.21 14.39 9.85
C THR A 24 -0.20 13.20 8.90
N GLY A 25 -0.11 13.44 7.58
CA GLY A 25 0.01 12.37 6.59
C GLY A 25 1.27 11.53 6.75
N ILE A 26 2.43 12.17 7.01
CA ILE A 26 3.69 11.48 7.30
C ILE A 26 3.54 10.64 8.56
N LEU A 27 3.06 11.22 9.66
CA LEU A 27 2.87 10.50 10.92
C LEU A 27 1.94 9.29 10.75
N LEU A 28 0.79 9.47 10.10
CA LEU A 28 -0.18 8.38 9.86
C LEU A 28 0.43 7.27 8.98
N THR A 29 1.22 7.64 7.98
CA THR A 29 1.87 6.66 7.09
C THR A 29 2.96 5.90 7.83
N THR A 30 3.79 6.58 8.63
CA THR A 30 4.81 5.95 9.48
C THR A 30 4.20 4.99 10.49
N LEU A 31 3.13 5.40 11.18
CA LEU A 31 2.40 4.53 12.10
C LEU A 31 1.81 3.31 11.38
N SER A 32 1.21 3.51 10.21
CA SER A 32 0.67 2.41 9.39
C SER A 32 1.77 1.44 8.96
N ALA A 33 2.96 1.94 8.59
CA ALA A 33 4.09 1.12 8.20
C ALA A 33 4.63 0.29 9.37
N LEU A 34 4.73 0.88 10.57
CA LEU A 34 5.13 0.16 11.79
C LEU A 34 4.13 -0.94 12.15
N LEU A 35 2.83 -0.63 12.10
CA LEU A 35 1.76 -1.60 12.34
C LEU A 35 1.75 -2.71 11.29
N TYR A 36 2.04 -2.40 10.03
CA TYR A 36 2.14 -3.40 8.98
C TYR A 36 3.39 -4.28 9.13
N GLY A 37 4.51 -3.71 9.57
CA GLY A 37 5.76 -4.45 9.81
C GLY A 37 5.66 -5.50 10.92
N THR A 38 4.75 -5.34 11.89
CA THR A 38 4.50 -6.34 12.93
C THR A 38 3.57 -7.47 12.49
N LEU A 39 2.90 -7.33 11.34
CA LEU A 39 1.92 -8.29 10.85
C LEU A 39 2.46 -9.73 10.67
N PRO A 40 3.69 -9.95 10.17
CA PRO A 40 4.23 -11.30 10.04
C PRO A 40 4.50 -11.97 11.40
N VAL A 41 4.81 -11.17 12.43
CA VAL A 41 4.99 -11.68 13.81
C VAL A 41 3.65 -12.19 14.35
N PHE A 42 2.57 -11.43 14.17
CA PHE A 42 1.22 -11.87 14.55
C PHE A 42 0.75 -13.08 13.74
N ALA A 43 1.07 -13.14 12.44
CA ALA A 43 0.75 -14.30 11.61
C ALA A 43 1.43 -15.56 12.14
N ASN A 44 2.74 -15.50 12.40
CA ASN A 44 3.50 -16.63 12.94
C ASN A 44 3.01 -17.06 14.33
N LEU A 45 2.68 -16.11 15.21
CA LEU A 45 2.10 -16.41 16.52
C LEU A 45 0.73 -17.11 16.38
N SER A 46 -0.10 -16.63 15.45
CA SER A 46 -1.38 -17.26 15.15
C SER A 46 -1.20 -18.68 14.60
N TYR A 47 -0.18 -18.91 13.78
CA TYR A 47 0.11 -20.25 13.26
C TYR A 47 0.59 -21.20 14.35
N ALA A 48 1.43 -20.71 15.27
CA ALA A 48 1.85 -21.47 16.45
C ALA A 48 0.68 -21.83 17.38
N ALA A 49 -0.37 -21.00 17.41
CA ALA A 49 -1.61 -21.28 18.14
C ALA A 49 -2.56 -22.25 17.40
N GLY A 50 -2.15 -22.82 16.25
CA GLY A 50 -2.92 -23.80 15.48
C GLY A 50 -3.74 -23.22 14.33
N SER A 51 -3.63 -21.91 14.04
CA SER A 51 -4.24 -21.32 12.84
C SER A 51 -3.43 -21.66 11.58
N ASN A 52 -4.06 -21.50 10.41
CA ASN A 52 -3.38 -21.57 9.12
C ASN A 52 -3.43 -20.21 8.39
N ALA A 53 -2.72 -20.12 7.26
CA ALA A 53 -2.62 -18.90 6.46
C ALA A 53 -3.96 -18.39 5.92
N GLU A 54 -4.82 -19.31 5.51
CA GLU A 54 -6.15 -19.01 4.96
C GLU A 54 -7.04 -18.36 6.02
N THR A 55 -7.10 -18.98 7.20
CA THR A 55 -7.90 -18.53 8.33
C THR A 55 -7.43 -17.17 8.84
N PHE A 56 -6.12 -16.99 9.00
CA PHE A 56 -5.56 -15.70 9.42
C PHE A 56 -5.87 -14.58 8.41
N ASN A 57 -5.65 -14.83 7.12
CA ASN A 57 -5.92 -13.87 6.05
C ASN A 57 -7.42 -13.55 5.93
N PHE A 58 -8.28 -14.55 6.12
CA PHE A 58 -9.74 -14.39 6.14
C PHE A 58 -10.18 -13.47 7.28
N TYR A 59 -9.81 -13.77 8.53
CA TYR A 59 -10.22 -12.95 9.67
C TYR A 59 -9.71 -11.52 9.58
N LYS A 60 -8.45 -11.33 9.19
CA LYS A 60 -7.87 -9.98 8.97
C LYS A 60 -8.67 -9.18 7.95
N SER A 61 -9.08 -9.82 6.86
CA SER A 61 -9.85 -9.16 5.80
C SER A 61 -11.32 -8.97 6.16
N ALA A 62 -11.91 -9.91 6.91
CA ALA A 62 -13.28 -9.83 7.39
C ALA A 62 -13.46 -8.64 8.34
N TRP A 63 -12.50 -8.39 9.24
CA TRP A 63 -12.51 -7.23 10.13
C TRP A 63 -12.43 -5.88 9.41
N ALA A 64 -11.93 -5.84 8.17
CA ALA A 64 -11.93 -4.60 7.39
C ALA A 64 -13.35 -4.21 6.94
N ILE A 65 -14.26 -5.16 6.76
CA ILE A 65 -15.64 -4.93 6.28
C ILE A 65 -16.44 -4.04 7.24
N PRO A 66 -16.57 -4.36 8.55
CA PRO A 66 -17.33 -3.51 9.46
C PRO A 66 -16.71 -2.11 9.62
N VAL A 67 -15.37 -2.02 9.62
CA VAL A 67 -14.68 -0.72 9.69
C VAL A 67 -15.00 0.14 8.46
N LEU A 68 -14.96 -0.45 7.26
CA LEU A 68 -15.33 0.24 6.03
C LEU A 68 -16.81 0.61 6.01
N ALA A 69 -17.70 -0.28 6.47
CA ALA A 69 -19.13 -0.02 6.56
C ALA A 69 -19.45 1.18 7.47
N VAL A 70 -18.82 1.24 8.66
CA VAL A 70 -18.94 2.37 9.59
C VAL A 70 -18.41 3.66 8.95
N LEU A 71 -17.26 3.61 8.28
CA LEU A 71 -16.70 4.79 7.59
C LEU A 71 -17.61 5.32 6.49
N VAL A 72 -18.22 4.44 5.69
CA VAL A 72 -19.19 4.81 4.65
C VAL A 72 -20.42 5.46 5.26
N LEU A 73 -20.95 4.89 6.35
CA LEU A 73 -22.12 5.41 7.05
C LEU A 73 -21.85 6.81 7.63
N LEU A 74 -20.71 6.99 8.30
CA LEU A 74 -20.30 8.26 8.89
C LEU A 74 -20.07 9.35 7.84
N ARG A 75 -19.50 8.98 6.68
CA ARG A 75 -19.23 9.94 5.59
C ARG A 75 -20.42 10.13 4.64
N ARG A 76 -21.53 9.42 4.86
CA ARG A 76 -22.73 9.41 4.00
C ARG A 76 -22.41 9.27 2.51
N GLN A 77 -21.40 8.46 2.18
CA GLN A 77 -20.99 8.26 0.78
C GLN A 77 -21.85 7.20 0.12
N SER A 78 -22.23 7.44 -1.14
CA SER A 78 -22.93 6.42 -1.94
C SER A 78 -21.96 5.33 -2.37
N VAL A 79 -22.24 4.07 -2.02
CA VAL A 79 -21.47 2.88 -2.47
C VAL A 79 -21.84 2.46 -3.91
N ARG A 80 -22.70 3.23 -4.58
CA ARG A 80 -23.19 2.91 -5.92
C ARG A 80 -22.08 3.11 -6.94
N LEU A 81 -21.53 2.01 -7.42
CA LEU A 81 -20.58 1.98 -8.52
C LEU A 81 -21.28 1.54 -9.81
N PRO A 82 -20.96 2.14 -10.97
CA PRO A 82 -21.44 1.63 -12.25
C PRO A 82 -20.95 0.19 -12.44
N LYS A 83 -21.78 -0.70 -13.02
CA LYS A 83 -21.50 -2.15 -13.12
C LYS A 83 -20.12 -2.48 -13.67
N ARG A 84 -19.64 -1.71 -14.66
CA ARG A 84 -18.30 -1.86 -15.23
C ARG A 84 -17.18 -1.58 -14.22
N LEU A 85 -17.32 -0.50 -13.43
CA LEU A 85 -16.35 -0.16 -12.39
C LEU A 85 -16.41 -1.13 -11.22
N ALA A 86 -17.61 -1.62 -10.87
CA ALA A 86 -17.78 -2.66 -9.87
C ALA A 86 -17.07 -3.96 -10.30
N LEU A 87 -17.18 -4.36 -11.57
CA LEU A 87 -16.46 -5.53 -12.09
C LEU A 87 -14.93 -5.35 -11.97
N TRP A 88 -14.39 -4.21 -12.40
CA TRP A 88 -12.96 -3.93 -12.26
C TRP A 88 -12.50 -3.89 -10.80
N ALA A 89 -13.32 -3.34 -9.90
CA ALA A 89 -13.03 -3.31 -8.47
C ALA A 89 -13.01 -4.72 -7.86
N VAL A 90 -13.95 -5.59 -8.27
CA VAL A 90 -13.98 -7.00 -7.84
C VAL A 90 -12.75 -7.73 -8.38
N LEU A 91 -12.43 -7.58 -9.66
CA LEU A 91 -11.23 -8.20 -10.26
C LEU A 91 -9.95 -7.75 -9.57
N ALA A 92 -9.78 -6.44 -9.33
CA ALA A 92 -8.63 -5.90 -8.62
C ALA A 92 -8.58 -6.38 -7.16
N GLY A 93 -9.73 -6.46 -6.50
CA GLY A 93 -9.84 -6.97 -5.13
C GLY A 93 -9.48 -8.45 -5.01
N VAL A 94 -9.99 -9.29 -5.91
CA VAL A 94 -9.71 -10.73 -5.92
C VAL A 94 -8.29 -11.02 -6.37
N LEU A 95 -7.92 -10.57 -7.57
CA LEU A 95 -6.62 -10.89 -8.17
C LEU A 95 -5.48 -10.12 -7.51
N GLY A 96 -5.67 -8.82 -7.27
CA GLY A 96 -4.60 -7.94 -6.79
C GLY A 96 -4.41 -7.96 -5.27
N LYS A 97 -5.50 -8.08 -4.48
CA LYS A 97 -5.40 -8.11 -3.02
C LYS A 97 -5.59 -9.51 -2.45
N GLY A 98 -6.61 -10.23 -2.90
CA GLY A 98 -6.99 -11.55 -2.36
C GLY A 98 -5.91 -12.59 -2.60
N ILE A 99 -5.64 -12.91 -3.86
CA ILE A 99 -4.65 -13.91 -4.26
C ILE A 99 -3.26 -13.49 -3.77
N THR A 100 -2.85 -12.24 -3.98
CA THR A 100 -1.54 -11.76 -3.54
C THR A 100 -1.33 -11.88 -2.03
N SER A 101 -2.32 -11.51 -1.21
CA SER A 101 -2.20 -11.67 0.25
C SER A 101 -2.17 -13.14 0.63
N LEU A 102 -2.98 -13.99 -0.02
CA LEU A 102 -3.00 -15.43 0.25
C LEU A 102 -1.63 -16.06 0.00
N PHE A 103 -1.03 -15.81 -1.18
CA PHE A 103 0.32 -16.30 -1.50
C PHE A 103 1.38 -15.78 -0.53
N LEU A 104 1.28 -14.53 -0.10
CA LEU A 104 2.20 -13.96 0.91
C LEU A 104 2.07 -14.69 2.26
N PHE A 105 0.86 -14.92 2.75
CA PHE A 105 0.67 -15.61 4.03
C PHE A 105 0.98 -17.11 3.95
N LEU A 106 0.79 -17.72 2.79
CA LEU A 106 1.25 -19.08 2.52
C LEU A 106 2.78 -19.17 2.57
N SER A 107 3.49 -18.18 2.01
CA SER A 107 4.96 -18.19 1.99
C SER A 107 5.57 -18.10 3.39
N TYR A 108 4.87 -17.53 4.38
CA TYR A 108 5.31 -17.51 5.78
C TYR A 108 5.43 -18.90 6.42
N ASN A 109 4.82 -19.94 5.84
CA ASN A 109 5.03 -21.32 6.28
C ASN A 109 6.36 -21.92 5.77
N TYR A 110 6.95 -21.32 4.74
CA TYR A 110 8.16 -21.83 4.08
C TYR A 110 9.41 -20.99 4.39
N VAL A 111 9.24 -19.68 4.52
CA VAL A 111 10.31 -18.72 4.84
C VAL A 111 9.87 -17.84 6.00
N SER A 112 10.83 -17.19 6.67
CA SER A 112 10.50 -16.27 7.75
C SER A 112 9.58 -15.14 7.25
N GLY A 113 8.68 -14.69 8.11
CA GLY A 113 7.73 -13.63 7.80
C GLY A 113 8.41 -12.35 7.31
N GLY A 114 9.59 -12.03 7.88
CA GLY A 114 10.42 -10.91 7.47
C GLY A 114 10.90 -11.04 6.02
N VAL A 115 11.55 -12.14 5.66
CA VAL A 115 12.06 -12.39 4.30
C VAL A 115 10.93 -12.34 3.27
N ALA A 116 9.79 -12.98 3.56
CA ALA A 116 8.63 -12.95 2.68
C ALA A 116 8.04 -11.54 2.51
N THR A 117 7.94 -10.73 3.57
CA THR A 117 7.49 -9.33 3.42
C THR A 117 8.47 -8.46 2.66
N THR A 118 9.78 -8.66 2.85
CA THR A 118 10.80 -7.91 2.15
C THR A 118 10.73 -8.21 0.65
N LEU A 119 10.59 -9.48 0.26
CA LEU A 119 10.33 -9.88 -1.12
C LEU A 119 9.04 -9.27 -1.68
N HIS A 120 7.97 -9.21 -0.87
CA HIS A 120 6.72 -8.55 -1.28
C HIS A 120 6.93 -7.06 -1.56
N PHE A 121 7.71 -6.36 -0.74
CA PHE A 121 8.05 -4.95 -0.96
C PHE A 121 9.01 -4.71 -2.13
N MET A 122 9.55 -5.75 -2.76
CA MET A 122 10.25 -5.63 -4.04
C MET A 122 9.29 -5.44 -5.23
N TYR A 123 7.97 -5.54 -5.05
CA TYR A 123 7.03 -5.36 -6.18
C TYR A 123 7.23 -4.05 -6.98
N PRO A 124 7.62 -2.88 -6.40
CA PRO A 124 7.89 -1.67 -7.18
C PRO A 124 9.07 -1.83 -8.14
N LEU A 125 10.06 -2.66 -7.77
CA LEU A 125 11.19 -3.03 -8.62
C LEU A 125 10.67 -3.77 -9.87
N PHE A 126 9.89 -4.83 -9.65
CA PHE A 126 9.32 -5.63 -10.73
C PHE A 126 8.33 -4.83 -11.56
N ALA A 127 7.50 -3.99 -10.94
CA ALA A 127 6.57 -3.11 -11.63
C ALA A 127 7.29 -2.10 -12.53
N ALA A 128 8.40 -1.51 -12.08
CA ALA A 128 9.20 -0.60 -12.89
C ALA A 128 9.87 -1.32 -14.08
N LEU A 129 10.42 -2.53 -13.86
CA LEU A 129 11.02 -3.35 -14.91
C LEU A 129 9.98 -3.77 -15.96
N LEU A 130 8.82 -4.26 -15.52
CA LEU A 130 7.70 -4.59 -16.41
C LEU A 130 7.20 -3.34 -17.14
N GLY A 131 7.18 -2.18 -16.48
CA GLY A 131 6.90 -0.88 -17.08
C GLY A 131 7.80 -0.57 -18.28
N CYS A 132 9.12 -0.72 -18.10
CA CYS A 132 10.09 -0.59 -19.18
C CYS A 132 9.83 -1.56 -20.33
N VAL A 133 9.57 -2.83 -20.02
CA VAL A 133 9.45 -3.89 -21.05
C VAL A 133 8.13 -3.76 -21.83
N PHE A 134 7.00 -3.59 -21.15
CA PHE A 134 5.68 -3.56 -21.80
C PHE A 134 5.32 -2.19 -22.36
N PHE A 135 5.62 -1.11 -21.63
CA PHE A 135 5.25 0.25 -22.02
C PHE A 135 6.40 1.01 -22.70
N HIS A 136 7.57 0.38 -22.87
CA HIS A 136 8.76 0.98 -23.48
C HIS A 136 9.19 2.30 -22.80
N GLU A 137 8.90 2.44 -21.51
CA GLU A 137 9.25 3.63 -20.74
C GLU A 137 10.77 3.74 -20.55
N ARG A 138 11.34 4.90 -20.88
CA ARG A 138 12.76 5.19 -20.61
C ARG A 138 12.95 5.64 -19.17
N LEU A 139 13.55 4.78 -18.35
CA LEU A 139 13.92 5.15 -16.98
C LEU A 139 15.22 5.97 -16.97
N PRO A 140 15.23 7.19 -16.42
CA PRO A 140 16.46 7.96 -16.22
C PRO A 140 17.38 7.27 -15.19
N LEU A 141 18.69 7.54 -15.30
CA LEU A 141 19.75 6.84 -14.55
C LEU A 141 19.53 6.83 -13.02
N TYR A 142 18.96 7.89 -12.44
CA TYR A 142 18.67 7.93 -11.01
C TYR A 142 17.66 6.85 -10.57
N LYS A 143 16.68 6.50 -11.42
CA LYS A 143 15.73 5.42 -11.11
C LYS A 143 16.44 4.07 -11.11
N TRP A 144 17.36 3.85 -12.05
CA TRP A 144 18.19 2.64 -12.07
C TRP A 144 19.04 2.51 -10.80
N LEU A 145 19.66 3.61 -10.33
CA LEU A 145 20.40 3.61 -9.08
C LEU A 145 19.49 3.28 -7.89
N THR A 146 18.27 3.84 -7.81
CA THR A 146 17.33 3.48 -6.74
C THR A 146 16.88 2.03 -6.78
N LEU A 147 16.71 1.45 -7.98
CA LEU A 147 16.43 0.02 -8.15
C LEU A 147 17.59 -0.82 -7.58
N LEU A 148 18.84 -0.50 -7.95
CA LEU A 148 20.02 -1.23 -7.47
C LEU A 148 20.18 -1.14 -5.95
N VAL A 149 20.05 0.06 -5.38
CA VAL A 149 20.13 0.26 -3.92
C VAL A 149 19.01 -0.49 -3.19
N SER A 150 17.79 -0.50 -3.73
CA SER A 150 16.67 -1.24 -3.14
C SER A 150 16.91 -2.74 -3.17
N THR A 151 17.42 -3.28 -4.28
CA THR A 151 17.76 -4.70 -4.39
C THR A 151 18.86 -5.09 -3.40
N LEU A 152 19.92 -4.28 -3.28
CA LEU A 152 21.00 -4.53 -2.31
C LEU A 152 20.49 -4.50 -0.86
N ALA A 153 19.59 -3.56 -0.54
CA ALA A 153 18.98 -3.47 0.78
C ALA A 153 18.18 -4.72 1.14
N VAL A 154 17.46 -5.30 0.18
CA VAL A 154 16.70 -6.55 0.39
C VAL A 154 17.61 -7.76 0.53
N SER A 155 18.67 -7.86 -0.28
CA SER A 155 19.62 -8.98 -0.19
C SER A 155 20.40 -9.05 1.12
N LEU A 156 20.48 -7.94 1.86
CA LEU A 156 21.18 -7.87 3.16
C LEU A 156 20.30 -8.33 4.34
N PHE A 157 19.00 -8.52 4.12
CA PHE A 157 18.01 -8.84 5.14
C PHE A 157 17.74 -10.34 5.24
#